data_AF-E0QTZ8-F1
#
_entry.id   AF-E0QTZ8-F1
#
_cell.length_a   1.000
_cell.length_b   1.000
_cell.length_c   1.000
_cell.angle_alpha   90.00
_cell.angle_beta   90.00
_cell.angle_gamma   90.00
#
_symmetry.space_group_name_H-M   'P 1'
#
loop_
_entity.id
_entity.type
_entity.pdbx_description
1 polymer ?
#
loop_
_entity_poly.entity_id
_entity_poly.type
_entity_poly.pdbx_seq_one_letter_code
_entity_poly.pdbx_strand_id
1 'polypeptide(L)'
;GLGGFVIPAENVRKLSGAFRAIKENGLREEISAKVTSQGKRVERWEKKGSALLTTRNIERYPETRKIIFRVINKLEQLDAQVVFYGQEKLRGTPSQVKETNSHRYDHVMRQLIQRVNWSLPDGENLLLVLDKQGERERLEIFASAAAFMFSSENATKLIEPPMEVESHFYQTVQCADWICAVLGRIAAYKYDPDFAEYKWAVKYFGDRLAQVTSAKSKIRSSTDDARDIFPEYLGNYTTCYSASD
;
A
#
# COMPACT_ATOMS: atom_id res chain seq x y z
N GLY A 1 2.51 -8.06 -3.33
CA GLY A 1 2.55 -7.53 -1.98
C GLY A 1 1.24 -6.87 -1.66
N LEU A 2 0.96 -6.67 -0.38
CA LEU A 2 -0.19 -5.93 0.14
C LEU A 2 0.31 -4.88 1.13
N GLY A 3 -0.42 -3.78 1.25
CA GLY A 3 -0.11 -2.73 2.19
C GLY A 3 -1.30 -1.82 2.44
N GLY A 4 -1.14 -0.94 3.40
CA GLY A 4 -2.15 0.02 3.82
C GLY A 4 -1.68 0.72 5.08
N PHE A 5 -2.63 1.07 5.94
CA PHE A 5 -2.34 1.65 7.24
C PHE A 5 -3.34 1.14 8.29
N VAL A 6 -2.90 1.13 9.53
CA VAL A 6 -3.73 0.93 10.72
C VAL A 6 -3.98 2.30 11.32
N ILE A 7 -5.19 2.55 11.83
CA ILE A 7 -5.58 3.86 12.38
C ILE A 7 -6.56 3.66 13.54
N PRO A 8 -6.47 4.46 14.62
CA PRO A 8 -7.48 4.47 15.68
C PRO A 8 -8.89 4.76 15.14
N ALA A 9 -9.89 4.04 15.65
CA ALA A 9 -11.25 4.07 15.13
C ALA A 9 -11.86 5.49 15.14
N GLU A 10 -11.58 6.27 16.19
CA GLU A 10 -12.01 7.65 16.37
C GLU A 10 -11.42 8.63 15.35
N ASN A 11 -10.33 8.24 14.68
CA ASN A 11 -9.65 9.05 13.67
C ASN A 11 -10.03 8.68 12.23
N VAL A 12 -10.73 7.56 12.00
CA VAL A 12 -11.14 7.09 10.67
C VAL A 12 -11.91 8.16 9.89
N ARG A 13 -12.94 8.76 10.51
CA ARG A 13 -13.75 9.82 9.87
C ARG A 13 -12.92 11.06 9.55
N LYS A 14 -11.98 11.43 10.42
CA LYS A 14 -11.08 12.58 10.23
C LYS A 14 -10.15 12.34 9.05
N LEU A 15 -9.56 11.14 8.94
CA LEU A 15 -8.73 10.78 7.80
C LEU A 15 -9.53 10.80 6.50
N SER A 16 -10.71 10.17 6.48
CA SER A 16 -11.59 10.12 5.30
C SER A 16 -11.92 11.52 4.78
N GLY A 17 -12.33 12.44 5.66
CA GLY A 17 -12.62 13.83 5.28
C GLY A 17 -11.38 14.60 4.82
N ALA A 18 -10.26 14.45 5.52
CA ALA A 18 -9.02 15.13 5.17
C ALA A 18 -8.44 14.64 3.83
N PHE A 19 -8.42 13.33 3.59
CA PHE A 19 -7.97 12.76 2.32
C PHE A 19 -8.85 13.23 1.16
N ARG A 20 -10.17 13.23 1.33
CA ARG A 20 -11.11 13.78 0.33
C ARG A 20 -10.76 15.22 -0.02
N ALA A 21 -10.57 16.07 0.99
CA ALA A 21 -10.20 17.47 0.79
C ALA A 21 -8.83 17.63 0.11
N ILE A 22 -7.82 16.84 0.50
CA ILE A 22 -6.49 16.86 -0.14
C ILE A 22 -6.60 16.48 -1.62
N LYS A 23 -7.33 15.40 -1.92
CA LYS A 23 -7.53 14.88 -3.27
C LYS A 23 -8.29 15.87 -4.15
N GLU A 24 -9.44 16.35 -3.69
CA GLU A 24 -10.31 17.23 -4.48
C GLU A 24 -9.66 18.60 -4.74
N ASN A 25 -8.96 19.17 -3.75
CA ASN A 25 -8.24 20.43 -3.94
C ASN A 25 -6.99 20.24 -4.81
N GLY A 26 -6.24 19.16 -4.60
CA GLY A 26 -5.01 18.87 -5.33
C GLY A 26 -5.24 18.52 -6.81
N LEU A 27 -6.40 17.95 -7.13
CA LEU A 27 -6.76 17.50 -8.48
C LEU A 27 -7.93 18.32 -9.08
N ARG A 28 -8.16 19.53 -8.56
CA ARG A 28 -9.30 20.38 -8.93
C ARG A 28 -9.41 20.60 -10.44
N GLU A 29 -8.30 20.85 -11.12
CA GLU A 29 -8.26 21.05 -12.57
C GLU A 29 -8.64 19.78 -13.34
N GLU A 30 -8.12 18.63 -12.92
CA GLU A 30 -8.45 17.34 -13.53
C GLU A 30 -9.92 16.96 -13.31
N ILE A 31 -10.43 17.16 -12.09
CA ILE A 31 -11.84 16.94 -11.75
C ILE A 31 -12.72 17.86 -12.60
N SER A 32 -12.34 19.14 -12.72
CA SER A 32 -13.09 20.10 -13.53
C SER A 32 -13.17 19.67 -14.99
N ALA A 33 -12.04 19.25 -15.56
CA ALA A 33 -11.93 18.92 -16.97
C ALA A 33 -12.55 17.57 -17.35
N LYS A 34 -12.54 16.59 -16.43
CA LYS A 34 -12.93 15.20 -16.74
C LYS A 34 -14.23 14.74 -16.07
N VAL A 35 -14.72 15.46 -15.06
CA VAL A 35 -15.87 15.03 -14.26
C VAL A 35 -17.00 16.05 -14.36
N THR A 36 -16.79 17.27 -13.85
CA THR A 36 -17.87 18.25 -13.77
C THR A 36 -18.25 18.81 -15.14
N SER A 37 -17.29 19.04 -16.05
CA SER A 37 -17.56 19.41 -17.45
C SER A 37 -18.40 18.38 -18.21
N GLN A 38 -18.37 17.12 -17.76
CA GLN A 38 -19.11 16.00 -18.35
C GLN A 38 -20.42 15.71 -17.62
N GLY A 39 -20.82 16.56 -16.66
CA GLY A 39 -22.03 16.35 -15.85
C GLY A 39 -21.96 15.13 -14.92
N LYS A 40 -20.75 14.60 -14.65
CA LYS A 40 -20.56 13.43 -13.78
C LYS A 40 -20.46 13.84 -12.31
N ARG A 41 -20.81 12.90 -11.44
CA ARG A 41 -20.74 13.05 -9.97
C ARG A 41 -19.31 12.83 -9.46
N VAL A 42 -18.81 13.78 -8.68
CA VAL A 42 -17.45 13.73 -8.10
C VAL A 42 -17.30 12.57 -7.10
N GLU A 43 -18.38 12.19 -6.42
CA GLU A 43 -18.41 11.11 -5.44
C GLU A 43 -18.11 9.73 -6.04
N ARG A 44 -18.30 9.58 -7.36
CA ARG A 44 -17.96 8.34 -8.09
C ARG A 44 -16.59 8.41 -8.74
N TRP A 45 -15.91 9.55 -8.66
CA TRP A 45 -14.61 9.74 -9.26
C TRP A 45 -13.49 9.29 -8.32
N GLU A 46 -12.61 8.47 -8.87
CA GLU A 46 -11.42 7.97 -8.20
C GLU A 46 -10.20 8.24 -9.08
N LYS A 47 -9.12 8.69 -8.45
CA LYS A 47 -7.81 8.73 -9.07
C LYS A 47 -6.96 7.61 -8.47
N LYS A 48 -6.63 6.60 -9.28
CA LYS A 48 -5.67 5.55 -8.87
C LYS A 48 -4.28 6.14 -8.65
N GLY A 49 -3.63 5.74 -7.57
CA GLY A 49 -2.29 6.18 -7.17
C GLY A 49 -1.25 5.91 -8.25
N SER A 50 -1.33 4.75 -8.92
CA SER A 50 -0.45 4.41 -10.04
C SER A 50 -0.55 5.38 -11.22
N ALA A 51 -1.73 5.96 -11.48
CA ALA A 51 -1.96 6.96 -12.52
C ALA A 51 -1.60 8.38 -12.08
N LEU A 52 -1.63 8.66 -10.77
CA LEU A 52 -1.15 9.91 -10.20
C LEU A 52 0.39 9.95 -10.17
N LEU A 53 1.02 8.85 -9.74
CA LEU A 53 2.43 8.73 -9.39
C LEU A 53 3.25 8.09 -10.52
N THR A 54 3.24 8.78 -11.66
CA THR A 54 4.14 8.50 -12.79
C THR A 54 5.36 9.43 -12.72
N THR A 55 6.49 8.99 -13.28
CA THR A 55 7.72 9.80 -13.37
C THR A 55 7.42 11.17 -13.99
N ARG A 56 6.70 11.19 -15.12
CA ARG A 56 6.26 12.41 -15.78
C ARG A 56 5.48 13.35 -14.86
N ASN A 57 4.53 12.85 -14.08
CA ASN A 57 3.71 13.71 -13.21
C ASN A 57 4.52 14.28 -12.04
N ILE A 58 5.43 13.49 -11.47
CA ILE A 58 6.29 13.88 -10.36
C ILE A 58 7.29 14.97 -10.78
N GLU A 59 7.88 14.81 -11.96
CA GLU A 59 8.85 15.76 -12.51
C GLU A 59 8.18 17.05 -12.98
N ARG A 60 7.05 16.94 -13.69
CA ARG A 60 6.38 18.10 -14.29
C ARG A 60 5.59 18.92 -13.28
N TYR A 61 4.96 18.28 -12.28
CA TYR A 61 4.02 18.94 -11.38
C TYR A 61 4.47 18.80 -9.92
N PRO A 62 5.13 19.84 -9.35
CA PRO A 62 5.51 19.86 -7.94
C PRO A 62 4.34 19.66 -6.98
N GLU A 63 3.13 20.07 -7.37
CA GLU A 63 1.91 19.85 -6.58
C GLU A 63 1.60 18.37 -6.36
N THR A 64 1.92 17.47 -7.31
CA THR A 64 1.78 16.02 -7.12
C THR A 64 2.56 15.54 -5.90
N ARG A 65 3.78 16.06 -5.69
CA ARG A 65 4.60 15.74 -4.53
C ARG A 65 3.99 16.29 -3.24
N LYS A 66 3.55 17.55 -3.26
CA LYS A 66 2.92 18.20 -2.10
C LYS A 66 1.62 17.51 -1.67
N ILE A 67 0.83 17.01 -2.62
CA ILE A 67 -0.38 16.24 -2.34
C ILE A 67 -0.03 15.01 -1.49
N ILE A 68 0.96 14.21 -1.91
CA ILE A 68 1.39 13.03 -1.16
C ILE A 68 2.02 13.41 0.19
N PHE A 69 2.79 14.50 0.26
CA PHE A 69 3.32 14.98 1.55
C PHE A 69 2.20 15.31 2.53
N ARG A 70 1.12 15.96 2.07
CA ARG A 70 -0.05 16.24 2.91
C ARG A 70 -0.74 14.96 3.38
N VAL A 71 -0.81 13.93 2.53
CA VAL A 71 -1.36 12.62 2.92
C VAL A 71 -0.52 11.99 4.03
N ILE A 72 0.80 11.88 3.84
CA ILE A 72 1.71 11.27 4.82
C ILE A 72 1.67 12.04 6.16
N ASN A 73 1.77 13.38 6.12
CA ASN A 73 1.66 14.20 7.31
C ASN A 73 0.30 14.00 8.01
N LYS A 74 -0.78 13.74 7.25
CA LYS A 74 -2.09 13.52 7.84
C LYS A 74 -2.22 12.16 8.50
N LEU A 75 -1.53 11.13 7.98
CA LEU A 75 -1.43 9.84 8.64
C LEU A 75 -0.72 9.99 9.99
N GLU A 76 0.44 10.64 10.00
CA GLU A 76 1.21 10.93 11.22
C GLU A 76 0.37 11.68 12.27
N GLN A 77 -0.29 12.78 11.88
CA GLN A 77 -1.14 13.57 12.77
C GLN A 77 -2.34 12.82 13.37
N LEU A 78 -2.76 11.73 12.74
CA LEU A 78 -3.92 10.94 13.16
C LEU A 78 -3.52 9.62 13.81
N ASP A 79 -2.25 9.48 14.17
CA ASP A 79 -1.67 8.27 14.76
C ASP A 79 -1.93 7.03 13.88
N ALA A 80 -1.93 7.25 12.56
CA ALA A 80 -2.04 6.18 11.59
C ALA A 80 -0.65 5.65 11.25
N GLN A 81 -0.52 4.33 11.26
CA GLN A 81 0.73 3.64 10.99
C GLN A 81 0.63 2.85 9.69
N VAL A 82 1.50 3.13 8.73
CA VAL A 82 1.60 2.37 7.48
C VAL A 82 2.13 0.96 7.78
N VAL A 83 1.51 -0.06 7.19
CA VAL A 83 1.95 -1.46 7.31
C VAL A 83 1.94 -2.12 5.94
N PHE A 84 2.97 -2.89 5.62
CA PHE A 84 3.02 -3.65 4.36
C PHE A 84 3.79 -4.97 4.48
N TYR A 85 3.46 -5.87 3.57
CA TYR A 85 4.30 -7.01 3.22
C TYR A 85 4.42 -7.17 1.70
N GLY A 86 5.67 -7.15 1.22
CA GLY A 86 6.04 -7.39 -0.16
C GLY A 86 6.84 -8.68 -0.30
N GLN A 87 6.79 -9.29 -1.47
CA GLN A 87 7.70 -10.36 -1.88
C GLN A 87 8.11 -10.08 -3.31
N GLU A 88 9.42 -10.07 -3.55
CA GLU A 88 10.01 -10.00 -4.88
C GLU A 88 9.49 -11.17 -5.73
N LYS A 89 9.13 -10.88 -6.98
CA LYS A 89 8.69 -11.93 -7.90
C LYS A 89 9.91 -12.65 -8.44
N LEU A 90 9.87 -13.98 -8.40
CA LEU A 90 10.86 -14.80 -9.09
C LEU A 90 10.85 -14.47 -10.59
N ARG A 91 12.05 -14.18 -11.13
CA ARG A 91 12.26 -13.97 -12.57
C ARG A 91 12.40 -15.34 -13.25
N GLY A 92 11.69 -15.54 -14.36
CA GLY A 92 11.73 -16.79 -15.11
C GLY A 92 10.42 -17.08 -15.86
N THR A 93 10.43 -18.10 -16.70
CA THR A 93 9.23 -18.57 -17.42
C THR A 93 8.25 -19.27 -16.46
N PRO A 94 6.94 -19.37 -16.79
CA PRO A 94 5.97 -20.10 -15.98
C PRO A 94 6.37 -21.57 -15.72
N SER A 95 7.18 -22.18 -16.58
CA SER A 95 7.74 -23.52 -16.38
C SER A 95 8.86 -23.59 -15.32
N GLN A 96 9.51 -22.46 -15.02
CA GLN A 96 10.57 -22.33 -14.02
C GLN A 96 10.02 -21.91 -12.65
N VAL A 97 8.89 -21.21 -12.62
CA VAL A 97 8.27 -20.69 -11.38
C VAL A 97 7.00 -21.46 -11.04
N LYS A 98 7.07 -22.34 -10.03
CA LYS A 98 5.92 -23.16 -9.57
C LYS A 98 4.93 -22.42 -8.67
N GLU A 99 5.16 -21.15 -8.34
CA GLU A 99 4.29 -20.37 -7.44
C GLU A 99 3.07 -19.82 -8.18
N THR A 100 1.86 -20.16 -7.71
CA THR A 100 0.60 -19.64 -8.25
C THR A 100 0.26 -18.27 -7.65
N ASN A 101 -0.59 -17.48 -8.32
CA ASN A 101 -1.05 -16.19 -7.80
C ASN A 101 -1.86 -16.35 -6.50
N SER A 102 -2.75 -17.34 -6.44
CA SER A 102 -3.53 -17.67 -5.23
C SER A 102 -2.63 -17.97 -4.02
N HIS A 103 -1.64 -18.87 -4.15
CA HIS A 103 -0.70 -19.18 -3.05
C HIS A 103 0.09 -17.96 -2.60
N ARG A 104 0.55 -17.14 -3.56
CA ARG A 104 1.27 -15.91 -3.25
C ARG A 104 0.39 -14.92 -2.50
N TYR A 105 -0.85 -14.74 -2.93
CA TYR A 105 -1.78 -13.82 -2.28
C TYR A 105 -2.12 -14.29 -0.87
N ASP A 106 -2.43 -15.59 -0.68
CA ASP A 106 -2.69 -16.17 0.64
C ASP A 106 -1.50 -15.94 1.60
N HIS A 107 -0.28 -16.27 1.15
CA HIS A 107 0.92 -16.03 1.94
C HIS A 107 1.09 -14.55 2.31
N VAL A 108 0.95 -13.66 1.34
CA VAL A 108 1.07 -12.21 1.57
C VAL A 108 -0.02 -11.69 2.52
N MET A 109 -1.24 -12.21 2.44
CA MET A 109 -2.34 -11.84 3.35
C MET A 109 -2.03 -12.27 4.79
N ARG A 110 -1.62 -13.52 5.01
CA ARG A 110 -1.21 -14.03 6.33
C ARG A 110 -0.05 -13.22 6.91
N GLN A 111 0.95 -12.90 6.09
CA GLN A 111 2.10 -12.07 6.49
C GLN A 111 1.71 -10.64 6.83
N LEU A 112 0.71 -10.06 6.15
CA LEU A 112 0.18 -8.74 6.48
C LEU A 112 -0.57 -8.77 7.82
N ILE A 113 -1.50 -9.72 8.02
CA ILE A 113 -2.25 -9.89 9.27
C ILE A 113 -1.29 -10.03 10.45
N GLN A 114 -0.29 -10.90 10.30
CA GLN A 114 0.75 -11.12 11.30
C GLN A 114 1.51 -9.84 11.67
N ARG A 115 1.87 -9.00 10.69
CA ARG A 115 2.57 -7.74 10.93
C ARG A 115 1.72 -6.72 11.63
N VAL A 116 0.47 -6.59 11.22
CA VAL A 116 -0.49 -5.70 11.88
C VAL A 116 -0.66 -6.14 13.34
N ASN A 117 -0.85 -7.43 13.59
CA ASN A 117 -0.99 -7.99 14.93
C ASN A 117 0.22 -7.68 15.84
N TRP A 118 1.44 -7.79 15.30
CA TRP A 118 2.68 -7.46 16.01
C TRP A 118 2.97 -5.97 16.17
N SER A 119 2.29 -5.12 15.40
CA SER A 119 2.47 -3.67 15.44
C SER A 119 1.57 -3.01 16.48
N LEU A 120 0.45 -3.65 16.79
CA LEU A 120 -0.51 -3.16 17.77
C LEU A 120 -0.11 -3.54 19.20
N PRO A 121 -0.39 -2.68 20.19
CA PRO A 121 -0.31 -3.05 21.60
C PRO A 121 -1.20 -4.24 21.95
N ASP A 122 -0.95 -4.87 23.09
CA ASP A 122 -1.83 -5.92 23.62
C ASP A 122 -3.14 -5.31 24.14
N GLY A 123 -4.25 -6.04 23.97
CA GLY A 123 -5.59 -5.58 24.31
C GLY A 123 -6.29 -4.78 23.21
N GLU A 124 -5.57 -4.36 22.16
CA GLU A 124 -6.16 -3.71 20.99
C GLU A 124 -6.75 -4.72 20.01
N ASN A 125 -7.84 -4.31 19.36
CA ASN A 125 -8.55 -5.11 18.36
C ASN A 125 -8.58 -4.37 17.02
N LEU A 126 -8.63 -5.12 15.91
CA LEU A 126 -8.68 -4.54 14.58
C LEU A 126 -9.76 -5.16 13.69
N LEU A 127 -10.31 -4.31 12.84
CA LEU A 127 -11.08 -4.69 11.66
C LEU A 127 -10.25 -4.41 10.42
N LEU A 128 -10.15 -5.41 9.53
CA LEU A 128 -9.41 -5.27 8.28
C LEU A 128 -10.38 -5.00 7.12
N VAL A 129 -10.17 -3.89 6.41
CA VAL A 129 -10.94 -3.50 5.22
C VAL A 129 -10.03 -3.49 4.00
N LEU A 130 -10.43 -4.18 2.94
CA LEU A 130 -9.66 -4.37 1.72
C LEU A 130 -10.41 -3.81 0.50
N ASP A 131 -9.65 -3.31 -0.48
CA ASP A 131 -10.21 -3.03 -1.80
C ASP A 131 -10.55 -4.33 -2.51
N LYS A 132 -11.73 -4.38 -3.15
CA LYS A 132 -12.20 -5.54 -3.89
C LYS A 132 -11.16 -6.02 -4.91
N GLN A 133 -10.77 -7.29 -4.81
CA GLN A 133 -9.91 -7.96 -5.79
C GLN A 133 -10.75 -8.77 -6.79
N GLY A 134 -10.12 -9.23 -7.88
CA GLY A 134 -10.80 -9.97 -8.96
C GLY A 134 -11.50 -11.26 -8.50
N GLU A 135 -12.54 -11.68 -9.23
CA GLU A 135 -13.55 -12.66 -8.78
C GLU A 135 -13.05 -14.10 -8.55
N ARG A 136 -11.98 -14.56 -9.22
CA ARG A 136 -11.69 -16.00 -9.32
C ARG A 136 -10.94 -16.65 -8.15
N GLU A 137 -10.17 -15.88 -7.38
CA GLU A 137 -9.32 -16.41 -6.30
C GLU A 137 -9.82 -15.97 -4.91
N ARG A 138 -10.83 -15.10 -4.87
CA ARG A 138 -11.29 -14.34 -3.71
C ARG A 138 -11.84 -15.23 -2.58
N LEU A 139 -12.72 -16.19 -2.87
CA LEU A 139 -13.36 -16.98 -1.80
C LEU A 139 -12.36 -17.84 -1.03
N GLU A 140 -11.43 -18.48 -1.72
CA GLU A 140 -10.41 -19.35 -1.10
C GLU A 140 -9.44 -18.54 -0.23
N ILE A 141 -9.03 -17.37 -0.71
CA ILE A 141 -8.18 -16.44 0.02
C ILE A 141 -8.87 -15.97 1.31
N PHE A 142 -10.14 -15.57 1.25
CA PHE A 142 -10.86 -15.08 2.43
C PHE A 142 -11.13 -16.21 3.43
N ALA A 143 -11.47 -17.42 2.94
CA ALA A 143 -11.60 -18.60 3.79
C ALA A 143 -10.27 -18.93 4.48
N SER A 144 -9.15 -18.81 3.76
CA SER A 144 -7.81 -19.03 4.32
C SER A 144 -7.43 -17.97 5.37
N ALA A 145 -7.73 -16.70 5.11
CA ALA A 145 -7.53 -15.62 6.09
C ALA A 145 -8.38 -15.83 7.36
N ALA A 146 -9.64 -16.25 7.19
CA ALA A 146 -10.52 -16.61 8.31
C ALA A 146 -9.97 -17.82 9.09
N ALA A 147 -9.52 -18.87 8.40
CA ALA A 147 -8.89 -20.02 9.05
C ALA A 147 -7.63 -19.61 9.82
N PHE A 148 -6.80 -18.72 9.26
CA PHE A 148 -5.60 -18.20 9.93
C PHE A 148 -5.95 -17.39 11.19
N MET A 149 -7.00 -16.57 11.14
CA MET A 149 -7.52 -15.82 12.29
C MET A 149 -7.84 -16.73 13.48
N PHE A 150 -8.52 -17.86 13.24
CA PHE A 150 -8.93 -18.77 14.32
C PHE A 150 -7.86 -19.79 14.74
N SER A 151 -6.75 -19.91 14.00
CA SER A 151 -5.73 -20.95 14.25
C SER A 151 -4.34 -20.43 14.58
N SER A 152 -4.10 -19.11 14.54
CA SER A 152 -2.77 -18.54 14.76
C SER A 152 -2.74 -17.50 15.89
N GLU A 153 -1.78 -17.65 16.80
CA GLU A 153 -1.45 -16.63 17.82
C GLU A 153 -1.01 -15.29 17.20
N ASN A 154 -0.61 -15.31 15.92
CA ASN A 154 -0.23 -14.13 15.15
C ASN A 154 -1.42 -13.35 14.55
N ALA A 155 -2.66 -13.76 14.82
CA ALA A 155 -3.86 -13.11 14.31
C ALA A 155 -4.90 -12.83 15.41
N THR A 156 -4.49 -12.87 16.68
CA THR A 156 -5.38 -12.76 17.85
C THR A 156 -6.11 -11.44 17.97
N LYS A 157 -5.59 -10.36 17.37
CA LYS A 157 -6.20 -9.03 17.39
C LYS A 157 -7.20 -8.81 16.26
N LEU A 158 -7.27 -9.71 15.27
CA LEU A 158 -8.27 -9.64 14.20
C LEU A 158 -9.57 -10.26 14.70
N ILE A 159 -10.61 -9.43 14.83
CA ILE A 159 -11.87 -9.86 15.48
C ILE A 159 -12.89 -10.47 14.50
N GLU A 160 -12.75 -10.18 13.21
CA GLU A 160 -13.60 -10.70 12.15
C GLU A 160 -12.76 -10.93 10.89
N PRO A 161 -13.14 -11.88 10.01
CA PRO A 161 -12.51 -12.02 8.71
C PRO A 161 -12.49 -10.69 7.94
N PRO A 162 -11.52 -10.49 7.04
CA PRO A 162 -11.41 -9.23 6.31
C PRO A 162 -12.69 -8.90 5.53
N MET A 163 -13.01 -7.61 5.45
CA MET A 163 -14.15 -7.11 4.67
C MET A 163 -13.67 -6.48 3.38
N GLU A 164 -14.44 -6.64 2.31
CA GLU A 164 -14.17 -5.97 1.04
C GLU A 164 -15.15 -4.86 0.75
N VAL A 165 -14.60 -3.81 0.17
CA VAL A 165 -15.33 -2.61 -0.17
C VAL A 165 -15.01 -2.15 -1.59
N GLU A 166 -15.92 -1.36 -2.15
CA GLU A 166 -15.75 -0.77 -3.47
C GLU A 166 -14.99 0.56 -3.33
N SER A 167 -13.69 0.60 -3.67
CA SER A 167 -12.78 1.73 -3.45
C SER A 167 -13.33 3.10 -3.83
N HIS A 168 -14.13 3.21 -4.90
CA HIS A 168 -14.69 4.49 -5.33
C HIS A 168 -15.56 5.18 -4.27
N PHE A 169 -16.14 4.45 -3.31
CA PHE A 169 -16.88 5.03 -2.18
C PHE A 169 -16.05 5.23 -0.90
N TYR A 170 -14.85 4.63 -0.81
CA TYR A 170 -14.09 4.55 0.43
C TYR A 170 -12.79 5.37 0.34
N GLN A 171 -12.82 6.59 0.91
CA GLN A 171 -11.68 7.52 0.86
C GLN A 171 -10.44 6.97 1.58
N THR A 172 -10.63 6.20 2.65
CA THR A 172 -9.52 5.54 3.37
C THR A 172 -8.85 4.46 2.52
N VAL A 173 -9.61 3.72 1.72
CA VAL A 173 -9.08 2.72 0.77
C VAL A 173 -8.34 3.40 -0.38
N GLN A 174 -8.88 4.49 -0.92
CA GLN A 174 -8.16 5.30 -1.92
C GLN A 174 -6.87 5.92 -1.35
N CYS A 175 -6.85 6.30 -0.08
CA CYS A 175 -5.64 6.73 0.62
C CYS A 175 -4.62 5.60 0.68
N ALA A 176 -5.05 4.38 1.05
CA ALA A 176 -4.19 3.21 1.08
C ALA A 176 -3.62 2.87 -0.31
N ASP A 177 -4.41 3.00 -1.38
CA ASP A 177 -3.96 2.84 -2.76
C ASP A 177 -2.84 3.84 -3.12
N TRP A 178 -2.95 5.10 -2.71
CA TRP A 178 -1.90 6.10 -2.96
C TRP A 178 -0.60 5.78 -2.20
N ILE A 179 -0.70 5.34 -0.94
CA ILE A 179 0.48 4.90 -0.17
C ILE A 179 1.11 3.66 -0.80
N CYS A 180 0.30 2.67 -1.18
CA CYS A 180 0.76 1.46 -1.85
C CYS A 180 1.41 1.75 -3.19
N ALA A 181 0.91 2.75 -3.93
CA ALA A 181 1.54 3.18 -5.17
C ALA A 181 2.95 3.73 -4.93
N VAL A 182 3.16 4.57 -3.90
CA VAL A 182 4.52 5.02 -3.54
C VAL A 182 5.42 3.85 -3.13
N LEU A 183 4.93 2.97 -2.25
CA LEU A 183 5.67 1.78 -1.80
C LEU A 183 6.05 0.88 -2.98
N GLY A 184 5.14 0.69 -3.94
CA GLY A 184 5.39 -0.09 -5.15
C GLY A 184 6.47 0.52 -6.05
N ARG A 185 6.56 1.87 -6.13
CA ARG A 185 7.61 2.56 -6.88
C ARG A 185 8.96 2.44 -6.19
N ILE A 186 8.99 2.55 -4.85
CA ILE A 186 10.21 2.30 -4.05
C ILE A 186 10.67 0.85 -4.23
N ALA A 187 9.76 -0.12 -4.12
CA ALA A 187 10.06 -1.53 -4.29
C ALA A 187 10.61 -1.82 -5.69
N ALA A 188 9.96 -1.31 -6.74
CA ALA A 188 10.41 -1.49 -8.11
C ALA A 188 11.81 -0.89 -8.34
N TYR A 189 12.07 0.34 -7.88
CA TYR A 189 13.41 0.93 -7.95
C TYR A 189 14.48 0.08 -7.25
N LYS A 190 14.13 -0.57 -6.14
CA LYS A 190 15.07 -1.35 -5.33
C LYS A 190 15.33 -2.74 -5.91
N TYR A 191 14.34 -3.42 -6.46
CA TYR A 191 14.45 -4.81 -6.91
C TYR A 191 14.49 -4.99 -8.43
N ASP A 192 14.37 -3.92 -9.22
CA ASP A 192 14.31 -4.05 -10.66
C ASP A 192 15.06 -2.92 -11.41
N PRO A 193 16.17 -3.22 -12.10
CA PRO A 193 16.96 -2.21 -12.81
C PRO A 193 16.16 -1.50 -13.91
N ASP A 194 15.16 -2.15 -14.48
CA ASP A 194 14.29 -1.55 -15.52
C ASP A 194 13.46 -0.38 -14.99
N PHE A 195 13.32 -0.28 -13.66
CA PHE A 195 12.58 0.78 -12.99
C PHE A 195 13.49 1.79 -12.28
N ALA A 196 14.71 1.98 -12.79
CA ALA A 196 15.63 3.03 -12.33
C ALA A 196 15.00 4.44 -12.36
N GLU A 197 14.04 4.68 -13.26
CA GLU A 197 13.27 5.93 -13.32
C GLU A 197 12.54 6.27 -12.01
N TYR A 198 12.19 5.26 -11.20
CA TYR A 198 11.49 5.45 -9.93
C TYR A 198 12.40 5.87 -8.78
N LYS A 199 13.67 6.21 -9.04
CA LYS A 199 14.58 6.84 -8.05
C LYS A 199 13.95 8.04 -7.34
N TRP A 200 13.05 8.77 -8.00
CA TRP A 200 12.32 9.89 -7.38
C TRP A 200 11.46 9.46 -6.18
N ALA A 201 10.99 8.20 -6.14
CA ALA A 201 10.12 7.72 -5.08
C ALA A 201 10.88 7.64 -3.75
N VAL A 202 12.11 7.10 -3.79
CA VAL A 202 13.05 7.12 -2.67
C VAL A 202 13.38 8.56 -2.29
N LYS A 203 13.79 9.38 -3.28
CA LYS A 203 14.21 10.77 -3.07
C LYS A 203 13.19 11.64 -2.35
N TYR A 204 11.92 11.55 -2.75
CA TYR A 204 10.90 12.46 -2.23
C TYR A 204 10.11 11.87 -1.06
N PHE A 205 9.92 10.55 -1.02
CA PHE A 205 8.95 9.93 -0.12
C PHE A 205 9.55 8.89 0.82
N GLY A 206 10.74 8.36 0.55
CA GLY A 206 11.34 7.27 1.33
C GLY A 206 11.44 7.57 2.83
N ASP A 207 12.12 8.65 3.19
CA ASP A 207 12.31 9.04 4.61
C ASP A 207 10.99 9.37 5.31
N ARG A 208 10.08 10.07 4.62
CA ARG A 208 8.77 10.44 5.16
C ARG A 208 7.89 9.22 5.41
N LEU A 209 7.92 8.24 4.50
CA LEU A 209 7.19 7.00 4.69
C LEU A 209 7.80 6.17 5.82
N ALA A 210 9.13 6.09 5.90
CA ALA A 210 9.81 5.38 6.98
C ALA A 210 9.34 5.84 8.37
N GLN A 211 9.17 7.15 8.56
CA GLN A 211 8.72 7.75 9.83
C GLN A 211 7.32 7.30 10.28
N VAL A 212 6.42 7.02 9.34
CA VAL A 212 5.03 6.63 9.65
C VAL A 212 4.79 5.13 9.48
N THR A 213 5.81 4.34 9.16
CA THR A 213 5.67 2.92 8.86
C THR A 213 6.02 2.06 10.07
N SER A 214 5.22 1.04 10.34
CA SER A 214 5.53 0.02 11.35
C SER A 214 6.84 -0.69 11.03
N ALA A 215 7.74 -0.77 12.02
CA ALA A 215 8.98 -1.53 11.98
C ALA A 215 8.79 -3.03 11.65
N LYS A 216 7.56 -3.57 11.76
CA LYS A 216 7.26 -4.95 11.39
C LYS A 216 7.08 -5.14 9.88
N SER A 217 6.92 -4.07 9.12
CA SER A 217 6.76 -4.13 7.67
C SER A 217 8.01 -4.65 6.97
N LYS A 218 7.84 -5.31 5.82
CA LYS A 218 8.96 -5.95 5.11
C LYS A 218 8.68 -6.15 3.64
N ILE A 219 9.68 -5.96 2.79
CA ILE A 219 9.73 -6.54 1.44
C ILE A 219 10.75 -7.67 1.47
N ARG A 220 10.30 -8.88 1.16
CA ARG A 220 11.15 -10.07 1.12
C ARG A 220 11.80 -10.21 -0.26
N SER A 221 13.12 -10.39 -0.31
CA SER A 221 13.81 -10.79 -1.54
C SER A 221 13.52 -12.24 -1.88
N SER A 222 13.57 -12.56 -3.16
CA SER A 222 13.44 -13.92 -3.67
C SER A 222 14.77 -14.70 -3.64
N THR A 223 15.89 -14.02 -3.40
CA THR A 223 17.24 -14.60 -3.53
C THR A 223 17.94 -14.78 -2.19
N ASP A 224 17.92 -13.76 -1.32
CA ASP A 224 18.60 -13.77 -0.03
C ASP A 224 17.91 -12.83 0.96
N ASP A 225 17.68 -13.29 2.19
CA ASP A 225 17.09 -12.49 3.27
C ASP A 225 17.98 -11.27 3.63
N ALA A 226 19.28 -11.30 3.34
CA ALA A 226 20.17 -10.13 3.50
C ALA A 226 19.78 -8.94 2.60
N ARG A 227 18.97 -9.18 1.56
CA ARG A 227 18.46 -8.16 0.64
C ARG A 227 17.02 -7.77 0.93
N ASP A 228 16.49 -8.18 2.07
CA ASP A 228 15.18 -7.75 2.53
C ASP A 228 15.19 -6.25 2.86
N ILE A 229 14.06 -5.59 2.59
CA ILE A 229 13.89 -4.17 2.85
C ILE A 229 12.89 -3.96 3.98
N PHE A 230 13.38 -3.32 5.03
CA PHE A 230 12.64 -2.85 6.19
C PHE A 230 12.37 -1.34 6.08
N PRO A 231 11.44 -0.79 6.88
CA PRO A 231 11.01 0.61 6.80
C PRO A 231 12.15 1.63 6.84
N GLU A 232 13.15 1.41 7.70
CA GLU A 232 14.33 2.26 7.87
C GLU A 232 15.16 2.37 6.58
N TYR A 233 15.02 1.42 5.65
CA TYR A 233 15.73 1.41 4.38
C TYR A 233 14.90 1.96 3.22
N LEU A 234 13.68 2.45 3.44
CA LEU A 234 12.84 3.03 2.39
C LEU A 234 13.46 4.30 1.77
N GLY A 235 14.16 5.10 2.56
CA GLY A 235 14.92 6.28 2.12
C GLY A 235 16.31 5.98 1.55
N ASN A 236 16.78 4.75 1.66
CA ASN A 236 18.10 4.36 1.18
C ASN A 236 18.09 4.17 -0.35
N TYR A 237 19.15 4.61 -1.04
CA TYR A 237 19.31 4.43 -2.49
C TYR A 237 19.93 3.09 -2.91
N THR A 238 20.41 2.29 -1.97
CA THR A 238 20.92 0.94 -2.23
C THR A 238 19.83 0.08 -2.88
N THR A 239 20.22 -0.55 -3.97
CA THR A 239 19.42 -1.51 -4.73
C THR A 239 19.74 -2.94 -4.29
N CYS A 240 18.81 -3.85 -4.55
CA CYS A 240 18.84 -5.25 -4.14
C CYS A 240 19.06 -6.21 -5.33
N TYR A 241 19.10 -5.69 -6.56
CA TYR A 241 19.55 -6.44 -7.73
C TYR A 241 21.07 -6.33 -7.89
N SER A 242 21.72 -7.36 -8.43
CA SER A 242 23.13 -7.33 -8.84
C SER A 242 23.28 -6.34 -10.01
N ALA A 243 24.39 -5.61 -10.09
CA ALA A 243 24.74 -4.84 -11.29
C ALA A 243 25.15 -5.72 -12.49
N SER A 244 24.81 -7.02 -12.45
CA SER A 244 25.38 -8.09 -13.26
C SER A 244 24.35 -9.17 -13.62
N ASP A 245 23.06 -8.82 -13.71
CA ASP A 245 22.00 -9.72 -14.18
C ASP A 245 21.41 -9.19 -15.50
#